data_AF-S4NHK9-F1
#
_entry.id   AF-S4NHK9-F1
#
_cell.length_a   1.000
_cell.length_b   1.000
_cell.length_c   1.000
_cell.angle_alpha   90.00
_cell.angle_beta   90.00
_cell.angle_gamma   90.00
#
_symmetry.space_group_name_H-M   'P 1'
#
loop_
_entity.id
_entity.type
_entity.pdbx_description
1 polymer ?
#
loop_
_entity_poly.entity_id
_entity_poly.type
_entity_poly.pdbx_seq_one_letter_code
_entity_poly.pdbx_strand_id
1 'polypeptide(L)'
;MTSKIMETRYYEGCGREGPIRCIFLGEFHPVAGPKISCQFPEDYVSKELFDAISAYIIPKPQIQKCTMTINALGHKIIGYP
;
A
#
# COMPACT_ATOMS: atom_id res chain seq x y z
N MET A 1 -1.89 -27.40 12.88
CA MET A 1 -0.57 -26.78 13.17
C MET A 1 -0.15 -25.75 12.12
N THR A 2 -0.80 -25.70 10.95
CA THR A 2 -0.47 -24.81 9.82
C THR A 2 -0.92 -23.36 10.01
N SER A 3 -1.96 -23.10 10.79
CA SER A 3 -2.54 -21.77 11.01
C SER A 3 -1.64 -20.82 11.81
N LYS A 4 -0.94 -21.32 12.83
CA LYS A 4 -0.07 -20.50 13.71
C LYS A 4 1.16 -19.94 12.98
N ILE A 5 1.66 -20.65 11.96
CA ILE A 5 2.81 -20.24 11.14
C ILE A 5 2.40 -19.10 10.18
N MET A 6 1.14 -19.07 9.74
CA MET A 6 0.60 -18.00 8.88
C MET A 6 0.23 -16.73 9.64
N GLU A 7 0.08 -16.76 10.96
CA GLU A 7 -0.09 -15.54 11.75
C GLU A 7 1.24 -14.81 11.95
N THR A 8 2.33 -15.54 12.20
CA THR A 8 3.63 -14.95 12.58
C THR A 8 4.43 -14.34 11.43
N ARG A 9 4.04 -14.54 10.16
CA ARG A 9 4.78 -14.03 8.98
C ARG A 9 4.87 -12.51 8.87
N TYR A 10 4.04 -11.78 9.62
CA TYR A 10 4.02 -10.31 9.64
C TYR A 10 4.55 -9.73 10.95
N TYR A 11 4.99 -10.60 11.86
CA TYR A 11 5.56 -10.20 13.14
C TYR A 11 7.06 -9.99 12.98
N GLU A 12 7.56 -8.89 13.52
CA GLU A 12 8.99 -8.62 13.58
C GLU A 12 9.67 -9.56 14.59
N GLY A 13 11.00 -9.58 14.63
CA GLY A 13 11.78 -10.44 15.54
C GLY A 13 11.49 -10.24 17.04
N CYS A 14 10.70 -9.22 17.41
CA CYS A 14 10.19 -8.97 18.75
C CYS A 14 8.84 -9.65 19.06
N GLY A 15 8.26 -10.41 18.11
CA GLY A 15 6.97 -11.08 18.29
C GLY A 15 5.78 -10.13 18.32
N ARG A 16 5.92 -8.92 17.76
CA ARG A 16 4.82 -7.95 17.54
C ARG A 16 4.76 -7.58 16.06
N GLU A 17 3.57 -7.23 15.58
CA GLU A 17 3.45 -6.67 14.25
C GLU A 17 4.18 -5.32 14.18
N GLY A 18 4.93 -5.12 13.11
CA GLY A 18 5.67 -3.89 12.87
C GLY A 18 4.77 -2.68 12.63
N PRO A 19 5.32 -1.46 12.71
CA PRO A 19 4.58 -0.23 12.41
C PRO A 19 4.18 -0.12 10.93
N ILE A 20 4.91 -0.80 10.03
CA ILE A 20 4.60 -0.87 8.61
C ILE A 20 3.71 -2.09 8.40
N ARG A 21 2.46 -1.84 8.01
CA ARG A 21 1.46 -2.89 7.84
C ARG A 21 1.43 -3.48 6.43
N CYS A 22 1.80 -2.68 5.44
CA CYS A 22 1.81 -3.06 4.04
C CYS A 22 2.78 -2.18 3.24
N ILE A 23 3.35 -2.77 2.20
CA ILE A 23 4.07 -2.07 1.13
C ILE A 23 3.40 -2.47 -0.17
N PHE A 24 3.10 -1.49 -1.02
CA PHE A 24 2.56 -1.73 -2.35
C PHE A 24 3.24 -0.86 -3.41
N LEU A 25 3.27 -1.35 -4.64
CA LEU A 25 3.67 -0.63 -5.84
C LEU A 25 2.41 -0.31 -6.64
N GLY A 26 2.08 0.98 -6.73
CA GLY A 26 1.04 1.48 -7.63
C GLY A 26 1.64 1.96 -8.94
N GLU A 27 1.04 1.59 -10.08
CA GLU A 27 1.42 2.11 -11.39
C GLU A 27 0.21 2.64 -12.15
N PHE A 28 0.46 3.58 -13.07
CA PHE A 28 -0.56 4.07 -13.98
C PHE A 28 -0.44 3.35 -15.33
N HIS A 29 -1.33 2.38 -15.57
CA HIS A 29 -1.38 1.67 -16.84
C HIS A 29 -2.08 2.53 -17.90
N PRO A 30 -1.57 2.63 -19.15
CA PRO A 30 -2.09 3.57 -20.15
C PRO A 30 -3.56 3.31 -20.55
N VAL A 31 -4.03 2.06 -20.47
CA VAL A 31 -5.42 1.68 -20.80
C VAL A 31 -6.29 1.50 -19.55
N ALA A 32 -5.85 0.69 -18.58
CA ALA A 32 -6.61 0.36 -17.36
C ALA A 32 -6.58 1.46 -16.27
N GLY A 33 -5.70 2.45 -16.38
CA GLY A 33 -5.54 3.49 -15.37
C GLY A 33 -4.71 3.03 -14.15
N PRO A 34 -4.92 3.63 -12.97
CA PRO A 34 -4.20 3.27 -11.75
C PRO A 34 -4.45 1.82 -11.36
N LYS A 35 -3.40 1.06 -11.03
CA LYS A 35 -3.52 -0.29 -10.48
C LYS A 35 -2.42 -0.58 -9.45
N ILE A 36 -2.68 -1.56 -8.59
CA ILE A 36 -1.66 -2.15 -7.71
C ILE A 36 -0.93 -3.23 -8.51
N SER A 37 0.37 -3.05 -8.76
CA SER A 37 1.21 -4.05 -9.44
C SER A 37 1.70 -5.11 -8.48
N CYS A 38 2.05 -4.71 -7.26
CA CYS A 38 2.50 -5.60 -6.20
C CYS A 38 2.02 -5.06 -4.85
N GLN A 39 1.64 -5.95 -3.94
CA GLN A 39 1.44 -5.58 -2.53
C GLN A 39 1.85 -6.74 -1.63
N PHE A 40 2.37 -6.40 -0.46
CA PHE A 40 2.61 -7.33 0.62
C PHE A 40 2.21 -6.70 1.95
N PRO A 41 1.37 -7.35 2.77
CA PRO A 41 0.68 -8.62 2.52
C PRO A 41 -0.24 -8.58 1.29
N GLU A 42 -0.51 -9.75 0.70
CA GLU A 42 -1.50 -9.87 -0.39
C GLU A 42 -2.88 -9.40 0.11
N ASP A 43 -3.62 -8.73 -0.77
CA ASP A 43 -4.97 -8.20 -0.51
C ASP A 43 -5.12 -7.28 0.73
N TYR A 44 -4.02 -6.71 1.24
CA TYR A 44 -4.08 -5.78 2.37
C TYR A 44 -4.74 -4.44 1.99
N VAL A 45 -4.34 -3.87 0.85
CA VAL A 45 -4.95 -2.66 0.30
C VAL A 45 -6.21 -3.06 -0.45
N SER A 46 -7.36 -2.75 0.13
CA SER A 46 -8.66 -2.99 -0.49
C SER A 46 -8.87 -2.12 -1.72
N LYS A 47 -9.75 -2.56 -2.62
CA LYS A 47 -10.14 -1.76 -3.80
C LYS A 47 -10.68 -0.38 -3.41
N GLU A 48 -11.49 -0.31 -2.35
CA GLU A 48 -12.04 0.96 -1.85
C GLU A 48 -10.94 1.92 -1.38
N LEU A 49 -9.97 1.41 -0.61
CA LEU A 49 -8.81 2.20 -0.18
C LEU A 49 -7.97 2.65 -1.37
N PHE A 50 -7.73 1.75 -2.32
CA PHE A 50 -6.96 2.07 -3.51
C PHE A 50 -7.65 3.13 -4.37
N ASP A 51 -8.96 3.00 -4.61
CA ASP A 51 -9.75 3.96 -5.37
C ASP A 51 -9.68 5.36 -4.73
N ALA A 52 -9.72 5.44 -3.39
CA ALA A 52 -9.59 6.70 -2.64
C ALA A 52 -8.23 7.39 -2.80
N ILE A 53 -7.15 6.63 -3.02
CA ILE A 53 -5.79 7.17 -3.18
C ILE A 53 -5.29 7.18 -4.63
N SER A 54 -6.03 6.59 -5.56
CA SER A 54 -5.65 6.39 -6.96
C SER A 54 -5.23 7.68 -7.68
N ALA A 55 -5.87 8.81 -7.32
CA ALA A 55 -5.58 10.12 -7.87
C ALA A 55 -4.17 10.66 -7.53
N TYR A 56 -3.48 10.05 -6.55
CA TYR A 56 -2.09 10.36 -6.17
C TYR A 56 -1.06 9.44 -6.84
N ILE A 57 -1.52 8.33 -7.43
CA ILE A 57 -0.70 7.39 -8.21
C ILE A 57 -0.59 7.87 -9.67
N ILE A 58 -1.53 8.70 -10.12
CA ILE A 58 -1.47 9.36 -11.42
C ILE A 58 -0.27 10.33 -11.42
N PRO A 59 0.58 10.32 -12.46
CA PRO A 59 1.72 11.22 -12.58
C PRO A 59 1.26 12.68 -12.75
N LYS A 60 1.00 13.35 -11.62
CA LYS A 60 0.72 14.78 -11.57
C LYS A 60 2.04 15.52 -11.37
N PRO A 61 2.45 16.45 -12.24
CA PRO A 61 3.75 17.11 -12.17
C PRO A 61 4.04 17.78 -10.82
N GLN A 62 2.98 18.23 -10.12
CA GLN A 62 3.06 18.94 -8.83
C GLN A 62 3.45 18.04 -7.65
N ILE A 63 3.24 16.73 -7.77
CA ILE A 63 3.46 15.77 -6.67
C ILE A 63 4.55 14.74 -6.97
N GLN A 64 5.13 14.79 -8.17
CA GLN A 64 6.24 13.93 -8.58
C GLN A 64 7.50 14.24 -7.78
N LYS A 65 8.31 13.19 -7.56
CA LYS A 65 9.62 13.28 -6.89
C LYS A 65 9.54 13.88 -5.48
N CYS A 66 8.38 13.78 -4.83
CA CYS A 66 8.12 14.35 -3.52
C CYS A 66 7.56 13.28 -2.59
N THR A 67 8.06 13.21 -1.36
CA THR A 67 7.47 12.35 -0.33
C THR A 67 6.10 12.89 0.05
N MET A 68 5.07 12.04 -0.02
CA MET A 68 3.72 12.39 0.36
C MET A 68 3.20 11.51 1.49
N THR A 69 2.34 12.09 2.33
CA THR A 69 1.57 11.36 3.33
C THR A 69 0.08 11.54 3.03
N ILE A 70 -0.63 10.44 2.86
CA ILE A 70 -2.06 10.40 2.56
C ILE A 70 -2.76 9.76 3.75
N ASN A 71 -3.81 10.39 4.27
CA ASN A 71 -4.66 9.81 5.30
C ASN A 71 -6.02 9.49 4.66
N ALA A 72 -6.39 8.21 4.59
CA ALA A 72 -7.63 7.76 3.95
C ALA A 72 -8.14 6.48 4.62
N LEU A 73 -9.45 6.40 4.90
CA LEU A 73 -10.12 5.22 5.46
C LEU A 73 -9.39 4.59 6.65
N GLY A 74 -8.90 5.41 7.60
CA GLY A 74 -8.17 4.94 8.78
C GLY A 74 -6.72 4.49 8.52
N HIS A 75 -6.22 4.64 7.30
CA HIS A 75 -4.85 4.33 6.92
C HIS A 75 -4.03 5.62 6.77
N LYS A 76 -2.79 5.57 7.24
CA LYS A 76 -1.75 6.57 6.95
C LYS A 76 -0.76 5.94 5.99
N ILE A 77 -0.75 6.43 4.76
CA ILE A 77 0.06 5.91 3.66
C ILE A 77 1.16 6.92 3.37
N ILE A 78 2.40 6.45 3.29
CA ILE A 78 3.55 7.25 2.89
C ILE A 78 4.02 6.73 1.53
N GLY A 79 4.19 7.63 0.57
CA GLY A 79 4.55 7.28 -0.80
C GLY A 79 5.47 8.31 -1.44
N TYR A 80 6.02 7.94 -2.60
CA TYR A 80 6.88 8.78 -3.42
C TYR A 80 6.58 8.49 -4.91
N PRO A 81 5.62 9.20 -5.51
CA PRO A 81 5.26 9.02 -6.93
C PRO A 81 6.15 9.81 -7.90
#